data_AF-A0AAV8YIP1-F1
#
_entry.id   AF-A0AAV8YIP1-F1
#
_cell.length_a   1.000
_cell.length_b   1.000
_cell.length_c   1.000
_cell.angle_alpha   90.00
_cell.angle_beta   90.00
_cell.angle_gamma   90.00
#
_symmetry.space_group_name_H-M   'P 1'
#
loop_
_entity.id
_entity.type
_entity.pdbx_description
1 polymer ?
#
loop_
_entity_poly.entity_id
_entity_poly.type
_entity_poly.pdbx_seq_one_letter_code
_entity_poly.pdbx_strand_id
1 'polypeptide(L)'
;MSKEGVDELELVLEPFTVEPYLPDSLVKDELYEVKIYNVFDPSKFWLTTKIKELTIFMNYLKQFYDKADNRKTVTRSKIKKGILCIVRRTDTYYRCIIQPVLLPDDDKVRVFMIDFGLISNVDVCEVFHIFKKHAKVPRFAIRACLANILPRDPSKAWSQTDLKSFCALIEERQLIAKTCEIDIKRSILFVEIRTFCGAVCNSVNDTLIELKVARYIEPDDDFEVCTETMSNYKSKVKYKHLFPTFEAIEGGIVPYSLWEHDLLKNAVPLDLLYKNYYRYENNSDVDGTT
;
A
#
# COMPACT_ATOMS: atom_id res chain seq x y z
N MET A 1 -11.29 41.30 -9.05
CA MET A 1 -10.64 40.00 -8.78
C MET A 1 -11.72 38.95 -8.64
N SER A 2 -11.83 38.01 -9.59
CA SER A 2 -12.79 36.91 -9.52
C SER A 2 -12.50 36.01 -8.32
N LYS A 3 -13.53 35.42 -7.72
CA LYS A 3 -13.39 34.46 -6.60
C LYS A 3 -12.48 33.26 -6.94
N GLU A 4 -12.30 32.96 -8.23
CA GLU A 4 -11.42 31.89 -8.72
C GLU A 4 -9.94 32.12 -8.42
N GLY A 5 -9.46 33.38 -8.43
CA GLY A 5 -8.06 33.69 -8.17
C GLY A 5 -7.62 33.55 -6.70
N VAL A 6 -8.57 33.44 -5.76
CA VAL A 6 -8.29 33.33 -4.32
C VAL A 6 -8.09 31.88 -3.88
N ASP A 7 -8.75 30.91 -4.54
CA ASP A 7 -8.67 29.47 -4.20
C ASP A 7 -7.37 28.83 -4.74
N GLU A 8 -6.68 29.46 -5.69
CA GLU A 8 -5.46 28.90 -6.33
C GLU A 8 -4.21 28.88 -5.44
N LEU A 9 -4.16 29.75 -4.42
CA LEU A 9 -3.01 29.94 -3.53
C LEU A 9 -3.32 29.56 -2.07
N GLU A 10 -4.51 29.01 -1.81
CA GLU A 10 -4.89 28.57 -0.47
C GLU A 10 -4.14 27.29 -0.08
N LEU A 11 -3.52 27.29 1.11
CA LEU A 11 -2.82 26.12 1.66
C LEU A 11 -3.77 25.25 2.48
N VAL A 12 -3.53 23.95 2.47
CA VAL A 12 -4.15 23.02 3.42
C VAL A 12 -3.31 23.00 4.70
N LEU A 13 -3.90 23.46 5.80
CA LEU A 13 -3.24 23.59 7.11
C LEU A 13 -3.75 22.59 8.16
N GLU A 14 -4.85 21.91 7.87
CA GLU A 14 -5.54 20.96 8.76
C GLU A 14 -5.44 19.52 8.22
N PRO A 15 -5.71 18.50 9.06
CA PRO A 15 -5.78 17.12 8.60
C PRO A 15 -6.73 16.99 7.42
N PHE A 16 -6.22 16.50 6.30
CA PHE A 16 -6.99 16.26 5.10
C PHE A 16 -7.13 14.75 4.94
N THR A 17 -8.36 14.25 4.99
CA THR A 17 -8.62 12.83 4.77
C THR A 17 -8.49 12.53 3.29
N VAL A 18 -7.45 11.80 2.91
CA VAL A 18 -7.34 11.24 1.56
C VAL A 18 -8.01 9.88 1.58
N GLU A 19 -9.27 9.85 1.18
CA GLU A 19 -10.01 8.60 1.10
C GLU A 19 -9.40 7.65 0.05
N PRO A 20 -9.47 6.33 0.27
CA PRO A 20 -9.18 5.34 -0.75
C PRO A 20 -10.04 5.59 -1.99
N TYR A 21 -9.43 5.55 -3.17
CA TYR A 21 -10.09 5.94 -4.42
C TYR A 21 -10.18 4.77 -5.39
N LEU A 22 -11.37 4.58 -5.95
CA LEU A 22 -11.62 3.79 -7.14
C LEU A 22 -12.16 4.74 -8.23
N PRO A 23 -11.60 4.76 -9.45
CA PRO A 23 -12.21 5.46 -10.55
C PRO A 23 -13.61 4.93 -10.87
N ASP A 24 -14.59 5.82 -11.02
CA ASP A 24 -15.96 5.48 -11.44
C ASP A 24 -16.03 4.80 -12.81
N SER A 25 -14.97 4.94 -13.61
CA SER A 25 -14.83 4.30 -14.93
C SER A 25 -14.39 2.83 -14.87
N LEU A 26 -14.11 2.28 -13.69
CA LEU A 26 -13.80 0.86 -13.54
C LEU A 26 -15.08 0.03 -13.66
N VAL A 27 -15.05 -0.93 -14.58
CA VAL A 27 -16.15 -1.85 -14.87
C VAL A 27 -15.64 -3.26 -14.68
N LYS A 28 -16.43 -4.12 -14.05
CA LYS A 28 -16.09 -5.54 -13.85
C LYS A 28 -15.89 -6.25 -15.20
N ASP A 29 -14.99 -7.21 -15.24
CA ASP A 29 -14.62 -8.03 -16.40
C ASP A 29 -13.91 -7.29 -17.55
N GLU A 30 -13.65 -5.98 -17.39
CA GLU A 30 -12.90 -5.17 -18.35
C GLU A 30 -11.38 -5.24 -18.14
N LEU A 31 -10.66 -4.91 -19.20
CA LEU A 31 -9.20 -4.89 -19.27
C LEU A 31 -8.66 -3.46 -19.22
N TYR A 32 -7.68 -3.21 -18.36
CA TYR A 32 -7.03 -1.91 -18.24
C TYR A 32 -5.51 -2.06 -18.34
N GLU A 33 -4.88 -1.16 -19.11
CA GLU A 33 -3.43 -0.97 -19.00
C GLU A 33 -3.11 -0.42 -17.61
N VAL A 34 -2.16 -1.05 -16.93
CA VAL A 34 -1.81 -0.70 -15.56
C VAL A 34 -0.30 -0.60 -15.36
N LYS A 35 0.07 0.20 -14.35
CA LYS A 35 1.41 0.17 -13.77
C LYS A 35 1.31 -0.09 -12.27
N ILE A 36 2.04 -1.10 -11.79
CA ILE A 36 2.17 -1.41 -10.36
C ILE A 36 3.39 -0.65 -9.83
N TYR A 37 3.21 0.15 -8.79
CA TYR A 37 4.28 0.98 -8.22
C TYR A 37 4.80 0.49 -6.88
N ASN A 38 3.95 -0.17 -6.09
CA ASN A 38 4.34 -0.75 -4.83
C ASN A 38 3.64 -2.09 -4.60
N VAL A 39 4.35 -3.03 -4.01
CA VAL A 39 3.84 -4.36 -3.67
C VAL A 39 4.24 -4.67 -2.22
N PHE A 40 3.23 -4.92 -1.39
CA PHE A 40 3.45 -5.53 -0.08
C PHE A 40 3.51 -7.06 -0.23
N ASP A 41 2.50 -7.64 -0.89
CA ASP A 41 2.42 -9.05 -1.28
C ASP A 41 1.35 -9.23 -2.39
N PRO A 42 1.13 -10.46 -2.93
CA PRO A 42 0.12 -10.69 -3.97
C PRO A 42 -1.32 -10.31 -3.60
N SER A 43 -1.66 -10.20 -2.32
CA SER A 43 -2.98 -9.72 -1.87
C SER A 43 -3.02 -8.21 -1.64
N LYS A 44 -1.87 -7.52 -1.67
CA LYS A 44 -1.74 -6.11 -1.34
C LYS A 44 -0.69 -5.43 -2.21
N PHE A 45 -1.15 -4.77 -3.26
CA PHE A 45 -0.32 -3.92 -4.10
C PHE A 45 -1.09 -2.68 -4.55
N TRP A 46 -0.35 -1.70 -5.07
CA TRP A 46 -0.91 -0.44 -5.54
C TRP A 46 -0.58 -0.26 -7.01
N LEU A 47 -1.63 -0.09 -7.81
CA LEU A 47 -1.55 0.11 -9.25
C LEU A 47 -2.19 1.44 -9.65
N THR A 48 -1.90 1.91 -10.87
CA THR A 48 -2.69 2.97 -11.52
C THR A 48 -3.16 2.49 -12.89
N THR A 49 -4.38 2.87 -13.26
CA THR A 49 -4.90 2.77 -14.64
C THR A 49 -4.69 4.08 -15.42
N LYS A 50 -4.38 5.19 -14.73
CA LYS A 50 -4.23 6.53 -15.30
C LYS A 50 -2.76 6.92 -15.43
N ILE A 51 -2.00 6.11 -16.18
CA ILE A 51 -0.53 6.21 -16.26
C ILE A 51 -0.11 7.56 -16.84
N LYS A 52 -0.75 7.99 -17.94
CA LYS A 52 -0.41 9.24 -18.63
C LYS A 52 -0.75 10.46 -17.79
N GLU A 53 -1.92 10.45 -17.16
CA GLU A 53 -2.40 11.54 -16.31
C GLU A 53 -1.53 11.67 -15.06
N LEU A 54 -1.12 10.55 -14.45
CA LEU A 54 -0.15 10.57 -13.36
C LEU A 54 1.17 11.20 -13.82
N THR A 55 1.71 10.81 -14.97
CA THR A 55 2.94 11.42 -15.52
C THR A 55 2.78 12.93 -15.74
N ILE A 56 1.67 13.37 -16.35
CA ILE A 56 1.39 14.79 -16.56
C ILE A 56 1.30 15.53 -15.22
N PHE A 57 0.60 14.94 -14.24
CA PHE A 57 0.44 15.53 -12.92
C PHE A 57 1.76 15.65 -12.16
N MET A 58 2.63 14.62 -12.21
CA MET A 58 3.95 14.67 -11.60
C MET A 58 4.83 15.74 -12.24
N ASN A 59 4.80 15.88 -13.57
CA ASN A 59 5.52 16.94 -14.28
C ASN A 59 5.01 18.34 -13.90
N TYR A 60 3.69 18.48 -13.74
CA TYR A 60 3.07 19.71 -13.27
C TYR A 60 3.49 20.06 -11.84
N LEU A 61 3.43 19.11 -10.90
CA LEU A 61 3.89 19.32 -9.52
C LEU A 61 5.35 19.74 -9.51
N LYS A 62 6.21 19.09 -10.30
CA LYS A 62 7.62 19.45 -10.42
C LYS A 62 7.79 20.91 -10.86
N GLN A 63 7.21 21.29 -11.99
CA GLN A 63 7.30 22.66 -12.51
C GLN A 63 6.75 23.71 -11.53
N PHE A 64 5.69 23.35 -10.80
CA PHE A 64 5.08 24.26 -9.83
C PHE A 64 5.97 24.47 -8.60
N TYR A 65 6.45 23.41 -7.96
CA TYR A 65 7.22 23.49 -6.72
C TYR A 65 8.73 23.72 -6.93
N ASP A 66 9.26 23.60 -8.16
CA ASP A 66 10.61 24.07 -8.50
C ASP A 66 10.76 25.58 -8.28
N LYS A 67 9.66 26.35 -8.34
CA LYS A 67 9.64 27.77 -7.96
C LYS A 67 9.73 27.90 -6.44
N ALA A 68 10.77 28.59 -5.96
CA ALA A 68 11.03 28.76 -4.53
C ALA A 68 9.85 29.36 -3.76
N ASP A 69 9.15 30.32 -4.36
CA ASP A 69 7.99 30.97 -3.74
C ASP A 69 6.85 30.00 -3.42
N ASN A 70 6.76 28.87 -4.12
CA ASN A 70 5.75 27.84 -3.93
C ASN A 70 6.15 26.80 -2.87
N ARG A 71 7.40 26.80 -2.40
CA ARG A 71 7.89 25.89 -1.35
C ARG A 71 7.63 26.47 0.03
N LYS A 72 6.41 26.30 0.54
CA LYS A 72 6.03 26.71 1.90
C LYS A 72 6.35 25.58 2.88
N THR A 73 7.44 25.70 3.63
CA THR A 73 7.87 24.65 4.57
C THR A 73 6.85 24.43 5.68
N VAL A 74 6.69 23.18 6.11
CA VAL A 74 5.90 22.85 7.29
C VAL A 74 6.80 22.98 8.52
N THR A 75 6.42 23.82 9.48
CA THR A 75 7.19 23.94 10.73
C THR A 75 7.19 22.63 11.49
N ARG A 76 8.31 22.27 12.13
CA ARG A 76 8.47 20.99 12.86
C ARG A 76 7.32 20.67 13.81
N SER A 77 6.86 21.66 14.59
CA SER A 77 5.72 21.52 15.52
C SER A 77 4.38 21.18 14.86
N LYS A 78 4.25 21.39 13.55
CA LYS A 78 3.07 21.09 12.74
C LYS A 78 3.20 19.78 11.99
N ILE A 79 4.35 19.10 11.97
CA ILE A 79 4.49 17.78 11.35
C ILE A 79 3.85 16.75 12.27
N LYS A 80 2.64 16.34 11.92
CA LYS A 80 1.82 15.41 12.70
C LYS A 80 1.23 14.36 11.77
N LYS A 81 1.00 13.17 12.31
CA LYS A 81 0.33 12.06 11.62
C LYS A 81 -0.95 12.56 10.92
N GLY A 82 -1.15 12.11 9.68
CA GLY A 82 -2.38 12.35 8.92
C GLY A 82 -2.40 13.67 8.13
N ILE A 83 -1.38 14.51 8.25
CA ILE A 83 -1.29 15.74 7.45
C ILE A 83 -0.93 15.38 6.02
N LEU A 84 -1.72 15.90 5.07
CA LEU A 84 -1.41 15.87 3.65
C LEU A 84 -0.41 16.98 3.33
N CYS A 85 0.69 16.62 2.68
CA CYS A 85 1.80 17.51 2.38
C CYS A 85 2.39 17.21 1.00
N ILE A 86 3.34 18.04 0.61
CA ILE A 86 4.23 17.80 -0.52
C ILE A 86 5.59 17.44 0.02
N VAL A 87 6.21 16.42 -0.55
CA VAL A 87 7.57 16.00 -0.21
C VAL A 87 8.43 16.08 -1.45
N ARG A 88 9.56 16.76 -1.35
CA ARG A 88 10.60 16.69 -2.38
C ARG A 88 11.45 15.45 -2.14
N ARG A 89 11.64 14.65 -3.17
CA ARG A 89 12.55 13.51 -3.14
C ARG A 89 13.25 13.40 -4.47
N THR A 90 14.58 13.27 -4.42
CA THR A 90 15.47 13.40 -5.58
C THR A 90 15.15 14.67 -6.35
N ASP A 91 14.56 14.54 -7.54
CA ASP A 91 14.33 15.64 -8.49
C ASP A 91 12.84 15.94 -8.73
N THR A 92 11.94 15.41 -7.90
CA THR A 92 10.50 15.63 -8.06
C THR A 92 9.75 15.73 -6.72
N TYR A 93 8.46 16.05 -6.81
CA TYR A 93 7.59 16.34 -5.68
C TYR A 93 6.40 15.39 -5.66
N TYR A 94 6.10 14.86 -4.48
CA TYR A 94 5.08 13.84 -4.26
C TYR A 94 4.03 14.35 -3.29
N ARG A 95 2.76 13.99 -3.53
CA ARG A 95 1.73 14.15 -2.51
C ARG A 95 1.84 13.04 -1.49
N CYS A 96 1.91 13.42 -0.23
CA CYS A 96 2.23 12.53 0.86
C CYS A 96 1.31 12.72 2.05
N ILE A 97 1.11 11.66 2.83
CA ILE A 97 0.55 11.74 4.17
C ILE A 97 1.65 11.42 5.18
N ILE A 98 1.78 12.25 6.21
CA ILE A 98 2.68 11.98 7.33
C ILE A 98 2.19 10.74 8.11
N GLN A 99 3.06 9.74 8.26
CA GLN A 99 2.81 8.56 9.08
C GLN A 99 3.30 8.78 10.53
N PRO A 100 2.91 7.93 11.50
CA PRO A 100 3.46 7.97 12.85
C PRO A 100 5.00 7.91 12.81
N VAL A 101 5.64 8.80 13.57
CA VAL A 101 7.10 8.86 13.69
C VAL A 101 7.57 7.66 14.50
N LEU A 102 8.38 6.79 13.89
CA LEU A 102 9.02 5.64 14.55
C LEU A 102 10.54 5.79 14.67
N LEU A 103 11.10 6.90 14.21
CA LEU A 103 12.54 7.10 14.25
C LEU A 103 12.93 7.97 15.45
N PRO A 104 13.94 7.57 16.24
CA PRO A 104 14.57 8.43 17.24
C PRO A 104 15.42 9.55 16.60
N ASP A 105 15.57 9.54 15.28
CA ASP A 105 16.20 10.60 14.50
C ASP A 105 15.23 11.76 14.33
N ASP A 106 15.50 12.85 15.06
CA ASP A 106 14.66 14.04 15.14
C ASP A 106 14.46 14.75 13.77
N ASP A 107 15.31 14.48 12.78
CA ASP A 107 15.30 15.20 11.51
C ASP A 107 14.57 14.48 10.37
N LYS A 108 14.03 13.27 10.62
CA LYS A 108 13.33 12.48 9.60
C LYS A 108 11.88 12.20 9.96
N VAL A 109 11.06 12.14 8.92
CA VAL A 109 9.65 11.75 9.02
C VAL A 109 9.31 10.68 8.00
N ARG A 110 8.47 9.74 8.41
CA ARG A 110 7.91 8.71 7.53
C ARG A 110 6.69 9.25 6.79
N VAL A 111 6.63 9.01 5.49
CA VAL A 111 5.56 9.51 4.63
C VAL A 111 5.02 8.42 3.70
N PHE A 112 3.71 8.48 3.42
CA PHE A 112 3.01 7.64 2.46
C PHE A 112 2.68 8.44 1.20
N MET A 113 3.27 8.08 0.06
CA MET A 113 3.05 8.71 -1.25
C MET A 113 1.74 8.21 -1.87
N ILE A 114 0.69 9.01 -1.73
CA ILE A 114 -0.70 8.59 -2.00
C ILE A 114 -0.94 8.21 -3.46
N ASP A 115 -0.13 8.71 -4.39
CA ASP A 115 -0.26 8.47 -5.83
C ASP A 115 0.43 7.20 -6.30
N PHE A 116 1.24 6.59 -5.43
CA PHE A 116 2.08 5.43 -5.75
C PHE A 116 1.90 4.26 -4.78
N GLY A 117 1.29 4.50 -3.62
CA GLY A 117 1.20 3.49 -2.57
C GLY A 117 2.53 3.22 -1.86
N LEU A 118 3.53 4.08 -2.04
CA LEU A 118 4.91 3.87 -1.57
C LEU A 118 5.16 4.57 -0.23
N ILE A 119 5.95 3.95 0.65
CA ILE A 119 6.36 4.53 1.93
C ILE A 119 7.85 4.85 1.89
N SER A 120 8.22 5.99 2.47
CA SER A 120 9.62 6.44 2.53
C SER A 120 9.90 7.26 3.78
N ASN A 121 11.15 7.30 4.20
CA ASN A 121 11.63 8.24 5.22
C ASN A 121 12.29 9.42 4.49
N VAL A 122 11.93 10.64 4.87
CA VAL A 122 12.43 11.87 4.26
C VAL A 122 12.82 12.88 5.33
N ASP A 123 13.75 13.77 4.97
CA ASP A 123 14.16 14.83 5.88
C ASP A 123 13.02 15.83 6.08
N VAL A 124 12.85 16.32 7.30
CA VAL A 124 11.82 17.29 7.68
C VAL A 124 11.88 18.57 6.84
N CYS A 125 13.08 18.98 6.42
CA CYS A 125 13.29 20.14 5.56
C CYS A 125 12.73 19.97 4.14
N GLU A 126 12.44 18.74 3.72
CA GLU A 126 11.86 18.41 2.41
C GLU A 126 10.33 18.34 2.41
N VAL A 127 9.70 18.71 3.53
CA VAL A 127 8.24 18.69 3.72
C VAL A 127 7.67 20.09 3.55
N PHE A 128 6.76 20.24 2.60
CA PHE A 128 6.07 21.47 2.25
C PHE A 128 4.55 21.35 2.41
N HIS A 129 3.89 22.46 2.70
CA HIS A 129 2.43 22.55 2.65
C HIS A 129 1.94 22.27 1.23
N ILE A 130 0.79 21.59 1.14
CA ILE A 130 0.10 21.37 -0.13
C ILE A 130 -0.89 22.50 -0.40
N PHE A 131 -0.93 22.99 -1.63
CA PHE A 131 -1.99 23.89 -2.08
C PHE A 131 -3.31 23.13 -2.28
N LYS A 132 -4.42 23.77 -1.93
CA LYS A 132 -5.78 23.19 -1.98
C LYS A 132 -6.13 22.62 -3.35
N LYS A 133 -5.74 23.30 -4.44
CA LYS A 133 -5.93 22.79 -5.80
C LYS A 133 -5.22 21.46 -6.08
N HIS A 134 -4.06 21.22 -5.47
CA HIS A 134 -3.33 19.95 -5.59
C HIS A 134 -3.90 18.88 -4.66
N ALA A 135 -4.46 19.28 -3.51
CA ALA A 135 -5.14 18.37 -2.60
C ALA A 135 -6.47 17.85 -3.16
N LYS A 136 -7.19 18.66 -3.94
CA LYS A 136 -8.48 18.29 -4.59
C LYS A 136 -8.35 17.23 -5.68
N VAL A 137 -7.17 17.02 -6.25
CA VAL A 137 -6.97 15.98 -7.27
C VAL A 137 -7.14 14.60 -6.61
N PRO A 138 -7.92 13.65 -7.15
CA PRO A 138 -7.99 12.29 -6.59
C PRO A 138 -6.61 11.62 -6.56
N ARG A 139 -6.37 10.69 -5.63
CA ARG A 139 -5.13 9.90 -5.66
C ARG A 139 -5.10 8.99 -6.89
N PHE A 140 -3.90 8.73 -7.42
CA PHE A 140 -3.74 7.86 -8.59
C PHE A 140 -3.56 6.38 -8.23
N ALA A 141 -3.10 6.07 -7.01
CA ALA A 141 -2.94 4.69 -6.58
C ALA A 141 -4.28 4.06 -6.20
N ILE A 142 -4.55 2.90 -6.80
CA ILE A 142 -5.66 2.01 -6.53
C ILE A 142 -5.12 0.80 -5.77
N ARG A 143 -5.78 0.45 -4.67
CA ARG A 143 -5.48 -0.77 -3.90
C ARG A 143 -5.93 -1.99 -4.70
N ALA A 144 -5.06 -2.98 -4.84
CA ALA A 144 -5.33 -4.16 -5.65
C ALA A 144 -4.89 -5.46 -4.97
N CYS A 145 -5.62 -6.52 -5.28
CA CYS A 145 -5.41 -7.89 -4.82
C CYS A 145 -5.50 -8.84 -6.02
N LEU A 146 -4.60 -9.84 -6.12
CA LEU A 146 -4.77 -10.88 -7.13
C LEU A 146 -6.04 -11.67 -6.82
N ALA A 147 -6.91 -11.81 -7.81
CA ALA A 147 -8.19 -12.49 -7.69
C ALA A 147 -8.01 -14.02 -7.68
N ASN A 148 -8.92 -14.72 -6.99
CA ASN A 148 -9.08 -16.18 -7.07
C ASN A 148 -7.87 -17.02 -6.64
N ILE A 149 -6.84 -16.42 -6.04
CA ILE A 149 -5.67 -17.13 -5.54
C ILE A 149 -5.35 -16.75 -4.10
N LEU A 150 -4.73 -17.68 -3.38
CA LEU A 150 -4.22 -17.50 -2.03
C LEU A 150 -2.86 -18.20 -1.88
N PRO A 151 -2.10 -17.99 -0.78
CA PRO A 151 -0.82 -18.67 -0.60
C PRO A 151 -1.01 -20.19 -0.62
N ARG A 152 -0.04 -20.92 -1.18
CA ARG A 152 -0.13 -22.38 -1.28
C ARG A 152 -0.56 -23.07 0.02
N ASP A 153 -0.02 -22.60 1.16
CA ASP A 153 -0.54 -22.94 2.47
C ASP A 153 -1.49 -21.82 2.95
N PRO A 154 -2.82 -22.05 2.92
CA PRO A 154 -3.80 -21.02 3.25
C PRO A 154 -3.76 -20.60 4.72
N SER A 155 -3.16 -21.42 5.59
CA SER A 155 -3.01 -21.13 7.02
C SER A 155 -1.91 -20.11 7.30
N LYS A 156 -1.15 -19.70 6.27
CA LYS A 156 -0.02 -18.77 6.34
C LYS A 156 -0.30 -17.48 5.58
N ALA A 157 0.47 -16.45 5.89
CA ALA A 157 0.58 -15.27 5.05
C ALA A 157 1.54 -15.53 3.87
N TRP A 158 1.51 -14.67 2.86
CA TRP A 158 2.51 -14.67 1.81
C TRP A 158 3.91 -14.47 2.39
N SER A 159 4.85 -15.30 1.97
CA SER A 159 6.25 -15.21 2.36
C SER A 159 7.02 -14.23 1.47
N GLN A 160 8.23 -13.86 1.89
CA GLN A 160 9.12 -13.05 1.06
C GLN A 160 9.53 -13.79 -0.24
N THR A 161 9.58 -15.12 -0.22
CA THR A 161 9.84 -15.92 -1.42
C THR A 161 8.67 -15.80 -2.41
N ASP A 162 7.44 -15.87 -1.92
CA ASP A 162 6.24 -15.72 -2.76
C ASP A 162 6.16 -14.31 -3.38
N LEU A 163 6.48 -13.29 -2.57
CA LEU A 163 6.60 -11.91 -3.05
C LEU A 163 7.65 -11.78 -4.16
N LYS A 164 8.83 -12.39 -4.00
CA LYS A 164 9.89 -12.36 -5.03
C LYS A 164 9.41 -12.99 -6.33
N SER A 165 8.71 -14.12 -6.27
CA SER A 165 8.12 -14.76 -7.45
C SER A 165 7.11 -13.85 -8.14
N PHE A 166 6.21 -13.19 -7.39
CA PHE A 166 5.26 -12.25 -7.98
C PHE A 166 5.95 -11.04 -8.61
N CYS A 167 6.90 -10.40 -7.90
CA CYS A 167 7.65 -9.25 -8.42
C CYS A 167 8.39 -9.57 -9.73
N ALA A 168 9.07 -10.73 -9.81
CA ALA A 168 9.79 -11.16 -11.01
C ALA A 168 8.88 -11.33 -12.25
N LEU A 169 7.60 -11.63 -12.03
CA LEU A 169 6.62 -11.77 -13.12
C LEU A 169 6.08 -10.42 -13.62
N ILE A 170 6.14 -9.36 -12.83
CA ILE A 170 5.59 -8.04 -13.19
C ILE A 170 6.64 -6.98 -13.50
N GLU A 171 7.88 -7.18 -13.07
CA GLU A 171 8.98 -6.22 -13.26
C GLU A 171 9.32 -6.01 -14.74
N GLU A 172 9.54 -4.74 -15.11
CA GLU A 172 9.93 -4.30 -16.46
C GLU A 172 9.03 -4.79 -17.61
N ARG A 173 7.75 -5.01 -17.34
CA ARG A 173 6.76 -5.52 -18.31
C ARG A 173 5.60 -4.55 -18.53
N GLN A 174 4.97 -4.67 -19.70
CA GLN A 174 3.64 -4.11 -19.93
C GLN A 174 2.61 -5.01 -19.26
N LEU A 175 1.74 -4.40 -18.45
CA LEU A 175 0.76 -5.11 -17.64
C LEU A 175 -0.65 -4.70 -18.05
N ILE A 176 -1.51 -5.70 -18.22
CA ILE A 176 -2.95 -5.52 -18.34
C ILE A 176 -3.59 -6.15 -17.12
N ALA A 177 -4.45 -5.41 -16.42
CA ALA A 177 -5.29 -5.94 -15.36
C ALA A 177 -6.69 -6.24 -15.90
N LYS A 178 -7.14 -7.50 -15.81
CA LYS A 178 -8.56 -7.83 -15.92
C LYS A 178 -9.21 -7.64 -14.55
N THR A 179 -10.25 -6.84 -14.48
CA THR A 179 -11.02 -6.66 -13.25
C THR A 179 -11.92 -7.87 -13.02
N CYS A 180 -11.77 -8.53 -11.87
CA CYS A 180 -12.58 -9.69 -11.50
C CYS A 180 -13.69 -9.29 -10.54
N GLU A 181 -13.36 -8.47 -9.53
CA GLU A 181 -14.33 -7.94 -8.57
C GLU A 181 -13.93 -6.53 -8.12
N ILE A 182 -14.92 -5.74 -7.70
CA ILE A 182 -14.73 -4.37 -7.22
C ILE A 182 -15.39 -4.25 -5.85
N ASP A 183 -14.58 -4.17 -4.79
CA ASP A 183 -15.07 -3.88 -3.44
C ASP A 183 -15.13 -2.36 -3.25
N ILE A 184 -16.27 -1.77 -3.55
CA ILE A 184 -16.53 -0.33 -3.43
C ILE A 184 -16.41 0.13 -1.97
N LYS A 185 -16.78 -0.72 -1.00
CA LYS A 185 -16.80 -0.35 0.42
C LYS A 185 -15.40 -0.19 0.98
N ARG A 186 -14.46 -1.06 0.58
CA ARG A 186 -13.05 -1.00 1.01
C ARG A 186 -12.13 -0.31 0.00
N SER A 187 -12.68 0.07 -1.15
CA SER A 187 -11.97 0.60 -2.31
C SER A 187 -10.83 -0.33 -2.76
N ILE A 188 -11.13 -1.61 -2.94
CA ILE A 188 -10.16 -2.64 -3.37
C ILE A 188 -10.57 -3.22 -4.71
N LEU A 189 -9.62 -3.29 -5.64
CA LEU A 189 -9.80 -3.90 -6.94
C LEU A 189 -9.21 -5.32 -6.96
N PHE A 190 -10.03 -6.33 -7.21
CA PHE A 190 -9.56 -7.70 -7.40
C PHE A 190 -9.29 -7.94 -8.88
N VAL A 191 -8.08 -8.36 -9.20
CA VAL A 191 -7.60 -8.41 -10.59
C VAL A 191 -6.88 -9.70 -10.94
N GLU A 192 -7.00 -10.11 -12.19
CA GLU A 192 -6.06 -11.03 -12.85
C GLU A 192 -5.04 -10.17 -13.62
N ILE A 193 -3.75 -10.29 -13.29
CA ILE A 193 -2.70 -9.56 -13.99
C ILE A 193 -2.21 -10.39 -15.16
N ARG A 194 -2.11 -9.75 -16.33
CA ARG A 194 -1.64 -10.35 -17.57
C ARG A 194 -0.37 -9.65 -18.05
N THR A 195 0.59 -10.46 -18.46
CA THR A 195 1.87 -10.01 -19.02
C THR A 195 1.99 -10.50 -20.46
N PHE A 196 2.80 -9.80 -21.25
CA PHE A 196 3.01 -10.14 -22.66
C PHE A 196 4.48 -10.47 -22.90
N CYS A 197 4.72 -11.60 -23.57
CA CYS A 197 6.03 -11.99 -24.09
C CYS A 197 5.88 -12.14 -25.62
N GLY A 198 6.20 -11.07 -26.35
CA GLY A 198 5.83 -10.96 -27.76
C GLY A 198 4.30 -10.98 -27.93
N ALA A 199 3.78 -11.93 -28.70
CA ALA A 199 2.33 -12.10 -28.93
C ALA A 199 1.64 -12.99 -27.88
N VAL A 200 2.39 -13.59 -26.95
CA VAL A 200 1.85 -14.52 -25.96
C VAL A 200 1.40 -13.75 -24.72
N CYS A 201 0.12 -13.87 -24.38
CA CYS A 201 -0.46 -13.34 -23.16
C CYS A 201 -0.41 -14.42 -22.06
N ASN A 202 0.18 -14.09 -20.91
CA ASN A 202 0.30 -15.01 -19.78
C ASN A 202 -0.40 -14.41 -18.55
N SER A 203 -1.23 -15.21 -17.88
CA SER A 203 -1.80 -14.89 -16.58
C SER A 203 -0.74 -15.05 -15.49
N VAL A 204 -0.47 -13.98 -14.75
CA VAL A 204 0.44 -14.02 -13.60
C VAL A 204 -0.09 -14.97 -12.51
N ASN A 205 -1.41 -15.02 -12.33
CA ASN A 205 -2.05 -15.91 -11.36
C ASN A 205 -1.75 -17.38 -11.70
N ASP A 206 -1.92 -17.76 -12.97
CA ASP A 206 -1.70 -19.13 -13.46
C ASP A 206 -0.23 -19.51 -13.29
N THR A 207 0.69 -18.61 -13.67
CA THR A 207 2.13 -18.85 -13.49
C THR A 207 2.51 -19.02 -12.02
N LEU A 208 1.95 -18.25 -11.09
CA LEU A 208 2.19 -18.43 -9.65
C LEU A 208 1.70 -19.80 -9.14
N ILE A 209 0.61 -20.32 -9.71
CA ILE A 209 0.08 -21.66 -9.38
C ILE A 209 0.98 -22.76 -9.95
N GLU A 210 1.41 -22.64 -11.20
CA GLU A 210 2.34 -23.56 -11.85
C GLU A 210 3.68 -23.65 -11.10
N LEU A 211 4.18 -22.52 -10.61
CA LEU A 211 5.36 -22.43 -9.75
C LEU A 211 5.14 -22.99 -8.33
N LYS A 212 3.90 -23.40 -8.00
CA LYS A 212 3.49 -23.89 -6.68
C LYS A 212 3.76 -22.88 -5.57
N VAL A 213 3.61 -21.61 -5.88
CA VAL A 213 3.66 -20.46 -4.96
C VAL A 213 2.27 -20.14 -4.44
N ALA A 214 1.26 -20.25 -5.31
CA ALA A 214 -0.15 -20.01 -5.00
C ALA A 214 -1.00 -21.27 -5.25
N ARG A 215 -2.25 -21.22 -4.81
CA ARG A 215 -3.31 -22.14 -5.25
C ARG A 215 -4.61 -21.38 -5.48
N TYR A 216 -5.55 -22.00 -6.20
CA TYR A 216 -6.90 -21.47 -6.34
C TYR A 216 -7.65 -21.50 -5.01
N ILE A 217 -8.57 -20.54 -4.86
CA ILE A 217 -9.58 -20.55 -3.80
C ILE A 217 -10.60 -21.65 -4.12
N GLU A 218 -10.87 -22.53 -3.17
CA GLU A 218 -11.88 -23.58 -3.29
C GLU A 218 -13.17 -23.18 -2.55
N PRO A 219 -14.37 -23.63 -3.00
CA PRO A 219 -15.64 -23.27 -2.36
C PRO A 219 -15.73 -23.64 -0.88
N ASP A 220 -15.05 -24.72 -0.49
CA ASP A 220 -15.03 -25.26 0.87
C ASP A 220 -13.83 -24.77 1.70
N ASP A 221 -13.14 -23.69 1.27
CA ASP A 221 -12.04 -23.07 2.00
C ASP A 221 -12.52 -22.38 3.30
N ASP A 222 -12.94 -23.20 4.25
CA ASP A 222 -13.32 -22.84 5.61
C ASP A 222 -12.12 -23.09 6.53
N PHE A 223 -11.10 -22.21 6.44
CA PHE A 223 -9.88 -22.39 7.23
C PHE A 223 -10.19 -22.35 8.72
N GLU A 224 -10.11 -23.50 9.38
CA GLU A 224 -9.97 -23.53 10.84
C GLU A 224 -8.72 -22.72 11.21
N VAL A 225 -8.82 -21.95 12.29
CA VAL A 225 -7.66 -21.26 12.87
C VAL A 225 -6.64 -22.33 13.18
N CYS A 226 -5.59 -22.43 12.37
CA CYS A 226 -4.55 -23.43 12.54
C CYS A 226 -3.93 -23.23 13.95
N THR A 227 -4.39 -24.04 14.90
CA THR A 227 -4.03 -23.99 16.32
C THR A 227 -2.66 -24.62 16.55
N GLU A 228 -2.20 -25.44 15.60
CA GLU A 228 -0.94 -26.15 15.62
C GLU A 228 0.16 -25.37 14.89
N THR A 229 0.60 -24.30 15.53
CA THR A 229 1.99 -23.87 15.36
C THR A 229 2.68 -24.03 16.69
N MET A 230 3.91 -24.56 16.69
CA MET A 230 4.86 -24.55 17.81
C MET A 230 5.25 -23.12 18.28
N SER A 231 4.42 -22.14 17.95
CA SER A 231 4.57 -20.73 18.23
C SER A 231 3.60 -20.36 19.34
N ASN A 232 4.11 -19.67 20.35
CA ASN A 232 3.32 -19.02 21.39
C ASN A 232 2.46 -17.86 20.84
N TYR A 233 2.56 -17.53 19.55
CA TYR A 233 1.71 -16.53 18.92
C TYR A 233 0.47 -17.15 18.27
N LYS A 234 -0.72 -16.75 18.73
CA LYS A 234 -1.99 -17.06 18.07
C LYS A 234 -2.47 -15.90 17.21
N SER A 235 -3.03 -16.23 16.05
CA SER A 235 -3.60 -15.24 15.15
C SER A 235 -5.02 -14.86 15.60
N LYS A 236 -5.34 -13.56 15.53
CA LYS A 236 -6.68 -13.00 15.75
C LYS A 236 -7.54 -13.04 14.49
N VAL A 237 -6.96 -13.43 13.35
CA VAL A 237 -7.57 -13.37 12.03
C VAL A 237 -7.58 -14.74 11.36
N LYS A 238 -8.66 -15.04 10.66
CA LYS A 238 -8.84 -16.31 9.95
C LYS A 238 -7.93 -16.41 8.72
N TYR A 239 -8.03 -15.43 7.83
CA TYR A 239 -7.30 -15.40 6.55
C TYR A 239 -6.02 -14.56 6.67
N LYS A 240 -4.93 -15.15 7.18
CA LYS A 240 -3.68 -14.41 7.51
C LYS A 240 -3.11 -13.61 6.33
N HIS A 241 -3.23 -14.12 5.11
CA HIS A 241 -2.73 -13.47 3.89
C HIS A 241 -3.47 -12.15 3.55
N LEU A 242 -4.67 -11.93 4.07
CA LEU A 242 -5.40 -10.67 3.93
C LEU A 242 -4.96 -9.60 4.95
N PHE A 243 -4.03 -9.94 5.85
CA PHE A 243 -3.50 -9.04 6.87
C PHE A 243 -1.98 -8.86 6.73
N PRO A 244 -1.45 -7.67 7.08
CA PRO A 244 -2.14 -6.48 7.57
C PRO A 244 -3.07 -5.85 6.54
N THR A 245 -4.06 -5.04 6.94
CA THR A 245 -4.95 -4.39 5.95
C THR A 245 -4.24 -3.23 5.24
N PHE A 246 -4.78 -2.78 4.11
CA PHE A 246 -4.28 -1.58 3.43
C PHE A 246 -4.24 -0.36 4.37
N GLU A 247 -5.28 -0.16 5.19
CA GLU A 247 -5.35 0.95 6.15
C GLU A 247 -4.24 0.90 7.18
N ALA A 248 -3.86 -0.31 7.65
CA ALA A 248 -2.78 -0.46 8.60
C ALA A 248 -1.41 -0.12 7.98
N ILE A 249 -1.19 -0.53 6.73
CA ILE A 249 0.04 -0.21 5.98
C ILE A 249 0.10 1.29 5.66
N GLU A 250 -0.95 1.84 5.04
CA GLU A 250 -1.04 3.26 4.67
C GLU A 250 -1.02 4.18 5.90
N GLY A 251 -1.53 3.70 7.04
CA GLY A 251 -1.52 4.40 8.32
C GLY A 251 -0.22 4.26 9.13
N GLY A 252 0.74 3.44 8.68
CA GLY A 252 2.03 3.23 9.33
C GLY A 252 1.94 2.57 10.72
N ILE A 253 0.93 1.72 10.93
CA ILE A 253 0.69 1.03 12.22
C ILE A 253 1.46 -0.31 12.28
N VAL A 254 1.84 -0.83 11.12
CA VAL A 254 2.56 -2.10 10.93
C VAL A 254 3.77 -1.87 10.02
N PRO A 255 4.68 -2.85 9.90
CA PRO A 255 5.70 -2.80 8.87
C PRO A 255 5.09 -2.60 7.47
N TYR A 256 5.71 -1.74 6.65
CA TYR A 256 5.19 -1.36 5.34
C TYR A 256 5.64 -2.25 4.18
N SER A 257 6.53 -3.21 4.46
CA SER A 257 6.96 -4.22 3.49
C SER A 257 7.33 -5.51 4.21
N LEU A 258 7.34 -6.63 3.48
CA LEU A 258 7.86 -7.89 4.02
C LEU A 258 9.37 -7.82 4.33
N TRP A 259 10.11 -6.92 3.67
CA TRP A 259 11.51 -6.65 4.00
C TRP A 259 11.67 -5.96 5.36
N GLU A 260 10.85 -4.95 5.65
CA GLU A 260 10.85 -4.30 6.97
C GLU A 260 10.38 -5.27 8.06
N HIS A 261 9.37 -6.11 7.76
CA HIS A 261 8.98 -7.20 8.65
C HIS A 261 10.17 -8.11 8.97
N ASP A 262 10.90 -8.59 7.96
CA ASP A 262 12.03 -9.50 8.16
C ASP A 262 13.19 -8.87 8.93
N LEU A 263 13.40 -7.56 8.78
CA LEU A 263 14.38 -6.81 9.56
C LEU A 263 13.98 -6.73 11.04
N LEU A 264 12.70 -6.55 11.33
CA LEU A 264 12.19 -6.29 12.68
C LEU A 264 11.79 -7.55 13.46
N LYS A 265 11.42 -8.64 12.78
CA LYS A 265 10.79 -9.82 13.40
C LYS A 265 11.62 -10.49 14.50
N ASN A 266 12.93 -10.33 14.49
CA ASN A 266 13.84 -10.88 15.50
C ASN A 266 14.10 -9.90 16.66
N ALA A 267 13.78 -8.61 16.48
CA ALA A 267 14.03 -7.56 17.46
C ALA A 267 12.74 -7.12 18.19
N VAL A 268 11.58 -7.30 17.57
CA VAL A 268 10.29 -6.86 18.10
C VAL A 268 9.31 -8.05 18.08
N PRO A 269 8.69 -8.40 19.23
CA PRO A 269 7.65 -9.42 19.31
C PRO A 269 6.55 -9.25 18.26
N LEU A 270 6.06 -10.37 17.71
CA LEU A 270 5.10 -10.37 16.59
C LEU A 270 3.77 -9.70 16.97
N ASP A 271 3.32 -9.89 18.20
CA ASP A 271 2.13 -9.27 18.77
C ASP A 271 2.31 -7.79 19.14
N LEU A 272 3.54 -7.26 19.08
CA LEU A 272 3.80 -5.82 19.10
C LEU A 272 3.84 -5.25 17.68
N LEU A 273 4.55 -5.91 16.75
CA LEU A 273 4.62 -5.50 15.34
C LEU A 273 3.25 -5.51 14.64
N TYR A 274 2.41 -6.49 14.99
CA TYR A 274 1.10 -6.71 14.41
C TYR A 274 0.05 -6.89 15.50
N LYS A 275 0.04 -5.96 16.47
CA LYS A 275 -0.83 -5.97 17.66
C LYS A 275 -2.31 -6.23 17.39
N ASN A 276 -2.81 -5.78 16.25
CA ASN A 276 -4.22 -5.98 15.89
C ASN A 276 -4.50 -7.38 15.30
N TYR A 277 -3.47 -8.15 14.95
CA TYR A 277 -3.60 -9.41 14.21
C TYR A 277 -3.04 -10.63 14.94
N TYR A 278 -2.20 -10.43 15.97
CA TYR A 278 -1.62 -11.52 16.76
C TYR A 278 -1.72 -11.23 18.27
N ARG A 279 -1.69 -12.30 19.08
CA ARG A 279 -1.51 -12.27 20.53
C ARG A 279 -0.48 -13.31 20.94
N TYR A 280 0.32 -13.01 21.96
CA TYR A 280 1.15 -14.01 22.64
C TYR A 280 0.32 -14.75 23.69
N GLU A 281 0.47 -16.07 23.76
CA GLU A 281 -0.09 -16.96 24.76
C GLU A 281 1.05 -17.74 25.41
N ASN A 282 1.14 -17.66 26.74
CA ASN A 282 2.15 -18.39 27.48
C ASN A 282 1.60 -19.80 27.76
N ASN A 283 2.26 -20.84 27.24
CA ASN A 283 1.82 -22.24 27.45
C ASN A 283 1.92 -22.70 28.93
N SER A 284 2.34 -21.83 29.85
CA SER A 284 2.37 -22.08 31.30
C SER A 284 1.02 -21.90 32.00
N ASP A 285 0.00 -21.34 31.32
CA ASP A 285 -1.31 -21.06 31.94
C ASP A 285 -2.37 -22.17 31.72
N VAL A 286 -1.98 -23.32 31.14
CA VAL A 286 -2.90 -24.44 30.84
C VAL A 286 -2.87 -25.55 31.91
N ASP A 287 -1.86 -25.61 32.77
CA ASP A 287 -1.78 -26.59 33.88
C ASP A 287 -2.25 -26.00 35.24
N GLY A 288 -3.00 -24.90 35.20
CA GLY A 288 -3.43 -24.14 36.37
C GLY A 288 -4.90 -24.33 36.78
N THR A 289 -5.53 -25.47 36.49
CA THR A 289 -6.82 -25.82 37.12
C THR A 289 -7.04 -27.32 37.19
N THR A 290 -7.23 -27.77 38.45
CA THR A 290 -7.63 -29.08 39.00
C THR A 290 -6.66 -30.24 38.91
#